data_AF-A0A7K7AS20-F1
#
_entry.id   AF-A0A7K7AS20-F1
#
_cell.length_a   1.000
_cell.length_b   1.000
_cell.length_c   1.000
_cell.angle_alpha   90.00
_cell.angle_beta   90.00
_cell.angle_gamma   90.00
#
_symmetry.space_group_name_H-M   'P 1'
#
loop_
_entity.id
_entity.type
_entity.pdbx_description
1 polymer ?
#
loop_
_entity_poly.entity_id
_entity_poly.type
_entity_poly.pdbx_seq_one_letter_code
_entity_poly.pdbx_strand_id
1 'polypeptide(L)'
;VAAPGSRPLSRLLLCRLTQVRWTRYNAQFLEPEVDKELLQKSWDELSKEEKARQELRAVRPIKAAPSNVSSSVFSDPMISKFTNMMMKDGNKVLARSLMAQTLEAVKRKQLEKYHKAAEHEKEKIECNPYVIFHEALKNCQPVIGLCSITKGGKTYQVPVPLKDNRKRFLAMKWLITECRENKHRRTLLPEKLSQELLQAFRNEGPVVKKKHVLHKMAESNRAYAHFRWW
;
A
#
# COMPACT_ATOMS: atom_id res chain seq x y z
N VAL A 1 23.61 -28.05 46.98
CA VAL A 1 24.06 -26.80 47.62
C VAL A 1 24.17 -25.75 46.54
N ALA A 2 23.41 -24.65 46.67
CA ALA A 2 23.03 -23.74 45.60
C ALA A 2 24.17 -22.82 45.13
N ALA A 3 24.19 -22.51 43.83
CA ALA A 3 25.03 -21.48 43.23
C ALA A 3 24.39 -20.08 43.37
N PRO A 4 25.17 -18.99 43.46
CA PRO A 4 24.69 -17.68 43.88
C PRO A 4 24.04 -16.88 42.73
N GLY A 5 22.81 -16.43 42.98
CA GLY A 5 22.34 -15.06 42.73
C GLY A 5 22.54 -14.46 41.34
N SER A 6 21.73 -14.89 40.37
CA SER A 6 21.45 -14.10 39.16
C SER A 6 20.77 -12.78 39.57
N ARG A 7 21.44 -11.64 39.35
CA ARG A 7 20.84 -10.30 39.50
C ARG A 7 19.62 -10.21 38.57
N PRO A 8 18.42 -9.82 39.04
CA PRO A 8 17.33 -9.51 38.14
C PRO A 8 17.71 -8.21 37.42
N LEU A 9 17.84 -8.26 36.10
CA LEU A 9 17.82 -7.07 35.27
C LEU A 9 16.53 -6.33 35.61
N SER A 10 16.67 -5.22 36.34
CA SER A 10 15.61 -4.30 36.62
C SER A 10 15.00 -3.92 35.28
N ARG A 11 13.81 -4.48 35.01
CA ARG A 11 12.91 -3.91 34.01
C ARG A 11 12.60 -2.52 34.51
N LEU A 12 13.39 -1.55 34.05
CA LEU A 12 13.02 -0.16 34.07
C LEU A 12 11.64 -0.11 33.42
N LEU A 13 10.63 0.06 34.27
CA LEU A 13 9.30 0.47 33.92
C LEU A 13 9.46 1.85 33.29
N LEU A 14 9.88 1.89 32.02
CA LEU A 14 9.58 2.99 31.13
C LEU A 14 8.07 3.13 31.24
N CYS A 15 7.65 4.18 31.94
CA CYS A 15 6.28 4.64 31.95
C CYS A 15 5.80 4.52 30.51
N ARG A 16 4.85 3.60 30.27
CA ARG A 16 4.10 3.60 29.03
C ARG A 16 3.33 4.90 29.05
N LEU A 17 3.98 5.97 28.58
CA LEU A 17 3.31 7.14 28.04
C LEU A 17 2.46 6.56 26.92
N THR A 18 1.22 6.22 27.27
CA THR A 18 0.16 6.06 26.30
C THR A 18 0.16 7.38 25.55
N GLN A 19 0.67 7.39 24.32
CA GLN A 19 0.58 8.58 23.48
C GLN A 19 -0.91 8.89 23.37
N VAL A 20 -1.33 9.89 24.14
CA VAL A 20 -2.67 10.44 24.16
C VAL A 20 -2.92 10.89 22.73
N ARG A 21 -3.73 10.10 22.01
CA ARG A 21 -3.94 10.15 20.57
C ARG A 21 -4.88 11.31 20.21
N TRP A 22 -4.63 12.50 20.76
CA TRP A 22 -5.44 13.68 20.50
C TRP A 22 -4.87 14.39 19.26
N THR A 23 -5.73 14.65 18.28
CA THR A 23 -5.39 15.51 17.16
C THR A 23 -5.27 16.95 17.67
N ARG A 24 -4.23 17.67 17.25
CA ARG A 24 -4.11 19.12 17.56
C ARG A 24 -5.17 19.95 16.86
N TYR A 25 -5.70 19.47 15.74
CA TYR A 25 -6.80 20.09 15.02
C TYR A 25 -8.15 19.71 15.64
N ASN A 26 -9.03 20.71 15.78
CA ASN A 26 -10.43 20.52 16.17
C ASN A 26 -11.23 19.87 15.02
N ALA A 27 -12.37 19.25 15.31
CA ALA A 27 -13.26 18.60 14.34
C ALA A 27 -13.80 19.56 13.25
N GLN A 28 -13.81 20.86 13.53
CA GLN A 28 -14.23 21.90 12.56
C GLN A 28 -13.23 22.08 11.41
N PHE A 29 -11.98 21.67 11.58
CA PHE A 29 -10.94 21.85 10.57
C PHE A 29 -11.15 20.93 9.36
N LEU A 30 -11.18 21.53 8.18
CA LEU A 30 -11.26 20.82 6.90
C LEU A 30 -9.88 20.32 6.46
N GLU A 31 -9.85 19.20 5.75
CA GLU A 31 -8.63 18.73 5.09
C GLU A 31 -8.25 19.67 3.94
N PRO A 32 -6.94 19.86 3.66
CA PRO A 32 -6.49 20.72 2.58
C PRO A 32 -6.66 20.02 1.23
N GLU A 33 -7.32 20.71 0.30
CA GLU A 33 -7.41 20.28 -1.10
C GLU A 33 -6.13 20.67 -1.83
N VAL A 34 -5.44 19.69 -2.43
CA VAL A 34 -4.14 19.91 -3.12
C VAL A 34 -4.26 19.85 -4.63
N ASP A 35 -5.37 19.30 -5.14
CA ASP A 35 -5.58 19.11 -6.58
C ASP A 35 -5.90 20.45 -7.25
N LYS A 36 -4.98 20.91 -8.11
CA LYS A 36 -5.07 22.21 -8.79
C LYS A 36 -6.27 22.28 -9.75
N GLU A 37 -6.57 21.17 -10.42
CA GLU A 37 -7.65 21.08 -11.39
C GLU A 37 -9.01 21.38 -10.76
N LEU A 38 -9.25 20.89 -9.54
CA LEU A 38 -10.50 21.16 -8.81
C LEU A 38 -10.66 22.63 -8.45
N LEU A 39 -9.54 23.32 -8.19
CA LEU A 39 -9.54 24.75 -7.85
C LEU A 39 -9.71 25.65 -9.09
N GLN A 40 -9.42 25.14 -10.29
CA GLN A 40 -9.53 25.90 -11.53
C GLN A 40 -10.93 25.84 -12.16
N LYS A 41 -11.78 24.90 -11.75
CA LYS A 41 -13.17 24.80 -12.22
C LYS A 41 -13.95 26.08 -11.93
N SER A 42 -14.72 26.53 -12.92
CA SER A 42 -15.58 27.71 -12.78
C SER A 42 -16.80 27.39 -11.89
N TRP A 43 -17.41 28.40 -11.27
CA TRP A 43 -18.59 28.21 -10.42
C TRP A 43 -19.76 27.55 -11.17
N ASP A 44 -19.91 27.81 -12.46
CA ASP A 44 -21.02 27.26 -13.24
C ASP A 44 -20.85 25.77 -13.54
N GLU A 45 -19.60 25.30 -13.64
CA GLU A 45 -19.25 23.90 -13.87
C GLU A 45 -19.36 23.03 -12.60
N LEU A 46 -19.36 23.65 -11.41
CA LEU A 46 -19.38 22.91 -10.15
C LEU A 46 -20.72 22.25 -9.90
N SER A 47 -20.66 20.98 -9.46
CA SER A 47 -21.83 20.29 -8.93
C SER A 47 -22.35 20.98 -7.67
N LYS A 48 -23.64 20.82 -7.36
CA LYS A 48 -24.26 21.36 -6.13
C LYS A 48 -23.49 20.97 -4.87
N GLU A 49 -22.97 19.74 -4.83
CA GLU A 49 -22.14 19.27 -3.71
C GLU A 49 -20.79 19.99 -3.62
N GLU A 50 -20.15 20.25 -4.75
CA GLU A 50 -18.86 20.94 -4.80
C GLU A 50 -19.02 22.41 -4.42
N LYS A 51 -20.11 23.05 -4.85
CA LYS A 51 -20.50 24.41 -4.43
C LYS A 51 -20.66 24.50 -2.92
N ALA A 52 -21.40 23.57 -2.31
CA ALA A 52 -21.56 23.51 -0.86
C ALA A 52 -20.21 23.30 -0.13
N ARG A 53 -19.31 22.47 -0.67
CA ARG A 53 -17.95 22.33 -0.11
C ARG A 53 -17.16 23.63 -0.22
N GLN A 54 -17.28 24.36 -1.33
CA GLN A 54 -16.59 25.63 -1.55
C GLN A 54 -17.08 26.71 -0.56
N GLU A 55 -18.39 26.80 -0.33
CA GLU A 55 -18.99 27.65 0.71
C GLU A 55 -18.48 27.30 2.11
N LEU A 56 -18.44 26.00 2.44
CA LEU A 56 -17.90 25.53 3.73
C LEU A 56 -16.41 25.90 3.90
N ARG A 57 -15.61 25.87 2.83
CA ARG A 57 -14.19 26.26 2.85
C ARG A 57 -13.98 27.75 3.08
N ALA A 58 -14.93 28.59 2.68
CA ALA A 58 -14.85 30.04 2.93
C ALA A 58 -15.02 30.39 4.42
N VAL A 59 -15.78 29.58 5.17
CA VAL A 59 -16.10 29.84 6.58
C VAL A 59 -15.24 29.03 7.54
N ARG A 60 -14.95 27.76 7.23
CA ARG A 60 -14.26 26.84 8.14
C ARG A 60 -12.74 26.94 8.01
N PRO A 61 -11.99 26.80 9.12
CA PRO A 61 -10.54 26.75 9.06
C PRO A 61 -10.05 25.48 8.33
N ILE A 62 -8.95 25.61 7.60
CA ILE A 62 -8.34 24.51 6.82
C ILE A 62 -7.05 24.07 7.53
N LYS A 63 -6.77 22.76 7.58
CA LYS A 63 -5.52 22.24 8.14
C LYS A 63 -4.33 22.62 7.26
N ALA A 64 -3.14 22.70 7.85
CA ALA A 64 -1.92 22.86 7.07
C ALA A 64 -1.69 21.64 6.16
N ALA A 65 -1.31 21.89 4.91
CA ALA A 65 -0.98 20.83 3.96
C ALA A 65 0.18 19.98 4.49
N PRO A 66 0.09 18.65 4.43
CA PRO A 66 1.16 17.79 4.93
C PRO A 66 2.34 17.79 3.94
N SER A 67 3.57 17.72 4.45
CA SER A 67 4.80 17.85 3.65
C SER A 67 5.02 16.76 2.59
N ASN A 68 4.23 15.69 2.62
CA ASN A 68 4.31 14.59 1.67
C ASN A 68 3.36 14.73 0.47
N VAL A 69 2.37 15.62 0.55
CA VAL A 69 1.40 15.86 -0.53
C VAL A 69 1.79 17.16 -1.21
N SER A 70 1.82 17.13 -2.54
CA SER A 70 2.20 18.26 -3.39
C SER A 70 1.31 18.26 -4.61
N SER A 71 1.06 19.44 -5.18
CA SER A 71 0.30 19.66 -6.41
C SER A 71 1.11 19.40 -7.70
N SER A 72 2.31 18.83 -7.56
CA SER A 72 3.15 18.46 -8.70
C SER A 72 2.49 17.36 -9.54
N VAL A 73 2.55 17.50 -10.87
CA VAL A 73 2.02 16.51 -11.84
C VAL A 73 2.68 15.14 -11.70
N PHE A 74 3.93 15.09 -11.22
CA PHE A 74 4.66 13.83 -11.01
C PHE A 74 4.32 13.13 -9.69
N SER A 75 3.50 13.74 -8.84
CA SER A 75 3.13 13.21 -7.53
C SER A 75 2.08 12.12 -7.67
N ASP A 76 2.47 10.87 -7.43
CA ASP A 76 1.54 9.74 -7.39
C ASP A 76 1.23 9.33 -5.93
N PRO A 77 -0.05 9.38 -5.48
CA PRO A 77 -0.43 8.99 -4.13
C PRO A 77 -0.20 7.51 -3.83
N MET A 78 -0.28 6.62 -4.83
CA MET A 78 -0.04 5.18 -4.65
C MET A 78 1.44 4.90 -4.39
N ILE A 79 2.34 5.54 -5.14
CA ILE A 79 3.79 5.44 -4.91
C ILE A 79 4.17 6.08 -3.58
N SER A 80 3.58 7.23 -3.25
CA SER A 80 3.78 7.87 -1.94
C SER A 80 3.37 6.94 -0.80
N LYS A 81 2.22 6.27 -0.92
CA LYS A 81 1.74 5.31 0.09
C LYS A 81 2.65 4.09 0.19
N PHE A 82 3.07 3.51 -0.94
CA PHE A 82 3.98 2.37 -0.96
C PHE A 82 5.33 2.73 -0.34
N THR A 83 5.89 3.90 -0.69
CA THR A 83 7.14 4.42 -0.12
C THR A 83 7.04 4.55 1.40
N ASN A 84 5.92 5.06 1.91
CA ASN A 84 5.68 5.16 3.35
C ASN A 84 5.56 3.78 4.02
N MET A 85 4.98 2.77 3.36
CA MET A 85 4.92 1.39 3.88
C MET A 85 6.28 0.69 3.85
N MET A 86 7.15 1.07 2.91
CA MET A 86 8.52 0.55 2.79
C MET A 86 9.48 1.24 3.78
N MET A 87 9.14 2.40 4.30
CA MET A 87 9.93 3.13 5.30
C MET A 87 10.08 2.32 6.60
N LYS A 88 11.26 2.43 7.23
CA LYS A 88 11.55 1.95 8.59
C LYS A 88 12.14 3.09 9.39
N ASP A 89 11.86 3.10 10.69
CA ASP A 89 12.48 4.02 11.67
C ASP A 89 12.40 5.51 11.29
N GLY A 90 11.36 5.89 10.53
CA GLY A 90 11.16 7.27 10.05
C GLY A 90 12.11 7.72 8.93
N ASN A 91 12.99 6.85 8.40
CA ASN A 91 13.94 7.24 7.36
C ASN A 91 13.29 7.29 5.97
N LYS A 92 12.67 8.45 5.68
CA LYS A 92 11.98 8.68 4.40
C LYS A 92 12.92 8.89 3.22
N VAL A 93 14.10 9.45 3.46
CA VAL A 93 15.10 9.71 2.41
C VAL A 93 15.55 8.39 1.80
N LEU A 94 15.87 7.40 2.64
CA LEU A 94 16.24 6.05 2.19
C LEU A 94 15.09 5.34 1.49
N ALA A 95 13.86 5.41 2.02
CA ALA A 95 12.71 4.78 1.37
C ALA A 95 12.46 5.37 -0.03
N ARG A 96 12.61 6.69 -0.18
CA ARG A 96 12.46 7.38 -1.46
C ARG A 96 13.57 7.01 -2.44
N SER A 97 14.82 6.93 -2.00
CA SER A 97 15.94 6.52 -2.87
C SER A 97 15.79 5.08 -3.36
N LEU A 98 15.37 4.17 -2.48
CA LEU A 98 15.09 2.77 -2.85
C LEU A 98 13.95 2.66 -3.86
N MET A 99 12.89 3.45 -3.70
CA MET A 99 11.78 3.50 -4.67
C MET A 99 12.26 4.04 -6.03
N ALA A 100 13.02 5.13 -6.05
CA ALA A 100 13.57 5.69 -7.28
C ALA A 100 14.47 4.68 -8.01
N GLN A 101 15.39 4.03 -7.29
CA GLN A 101 16.24 2.96 -7.83
C GLN A 101 15.43 1.77 -8.36
N THR A 102 14.28 1.47 -7.75
CA THR A 102 13.41 0.40 -8.20
C THR A 102 12.75 0.74 -9.53
N LEU A 103 12.18 1.94 -9.63
CA LEU A 103 11.56 2.42 -10.88
C LEU A 103 12.60 2.52 -12.00
N GLU A 104 13.81 2.96 -11.68
CA GLU A 104 14.94 2.97 -12.60
C GLU A 104 15.31 1.55 -13.07
N ALA A 105 15.43 0.59 -12.15
CA ALA A 105 15.73 -0.80 -12.49
C ALA A 105 14.64 -1.44 -13.35
N VAL A 106 13.35 -1.17 -13.07
CA VAL A 106 12.23 -1.63 -13.92
C VAL A 106 12.36 -1.05 -15.33
N LYS A 107 12.61 0.26 -15.43
CA LYS A 107 12.74 0.95 -16.72
C LYS A 107 13.93 0.42 -17.53
N ARG A 108 15.09 0.24 -16.90
CA ARG A 108 16.29 -0.33 -17.55
C ARG A 108 16.04 -1.73 -18.09
N LYS A 109 15.46 -2.63 -17.26
CA LYS A 109 15.14 -4.01 -17.68
C LYS A 109 14.16 -4.07 -18.83
N GLN A 110 13.14 -3.20 -18.85
CA GLN A 110 12.19 -3.14 -19.95
C GLN A 110 12.81 -2.58 -21.23
N LEU A 111 13.65 -1.54 -21.14
CA LEU A 111 14.38 -1.03 -22.30
C LEU A 111 15.35 -2.07 -22.88
N GLU A 112 16.08 -2.79 -22.02
CA GLU A 112 16.92 -3.91 -22.46
C GLU A 112 16.11 -5.00 -23.16
N LYS A 113 14.92 -5.32 -22.65
CA LYS A 113 14.00 -6.28 -23.29
C LYS A 113 13.50 -5.74 -24.64
N TYR A 114 13.12 -4.46 -24.70
CA TYR A 114 12.62 -3.79 -25.90
C TYR A 114 13.66 -3.77 -27.03
N HIS A 115 14.93 -3.44 -26.71
CA HIS A 115 16.01 -3.44 -27.71
C HIS A 115 16.40 -4.84 -28.20
N LYS A 116 16.22 -5.88 -27.38
CA LYS A 116 16.50 -7.27 -27.75
C LYS A 116 15.35 -7.95 -28.49
N ALA A 117 14.15 -7.37 -28.45
CA ALA A 117 12.94 -7.96 -29.03
C ALA A 117 12.83 -7.72 -30.55
N ALA A 118 12.15 -8.63 -31.23
CA ALA A 118 11.81 -8.47 -32.64
C ALA A 118 10.73 -7.39 -32.83
N GLU A 119 10.62 -6.82 -34.05
CA GLU A 119 9.75 -5.66 -34.31
C GLU A 119 8.28 -5.88 -33.89
N HIS A 120 7.75 -7.08 -34.11
CA HIS A 120 6.38 -7.45 -33.75
C HIS A 120 6.11 -7.58 -32.24
N GLU A 121 7.15 -7.71 -31.41
CA GLU A 121 7.02 -7.79 -29.96
C GLU A 121 7.20 -6.43 -29.27
N LYS A 122 7.89 -5.49 -29.93
CA LYS A 122 8.19 -4.16 -29.38
C LYS A 122 6.93 -3.41 -28.98
N GLU A 123 5.89 -3.46 -29.79
CA GLU A 123 4.60 -2.82 -29.51
C GLU A 123 3.91 -3.36 -28.25
N LYS A 124 4.19 -4.60 -27.86
CA LYS A 124 3.59 -5.24 -26.67
C LYS A 124 4.37 -4.95 -25.39
N ILE A 125 5.57 -4.37 -25.48
CA ILE A 125 6.45 -4.18 -24.34
C ILE A 125 6.21 -2.80 -23.72
N GLU A 126 5.53 -2.82 -22.57
CA GLU A 126 5.37 -1.63 -21.75
C GLU A 126 6.70 -1.19 -21.13
N CYS A 127 7.13 0.04 -21.45
CA CYS A 127 8.36 0.63 -20.92
C CYS A 127 8.12 1.62 -19.77
N ASN A 128 6.88 2.00 -19.50
CA ASN A 128 6.54 2.94 -18.45
C ASN A 128 6.49 2.25 -17.07
N PRO A 129 7.43 2.53 -16.14
CA PRO A 129 7.49 1.85 -14.85
C PRO A 129 6.28 2.17 -13.95
N TYR A 130 5.62 3.32 -14.13
CA TYR A 130 4.44 3.69 -13.37
C TYR A 130 3.25 2.80 -13.74
N VAL A 131 3.01 2.60 -15.04
CA VAL A 131 1.93 1.73 -15.54
C VAL A 131 2.13 0.29 -15.05
N ILE A 132 3.37 -0.22 -15.22
CA ILE A 132 3.76 -1.54 -14.71
C ILE A 132 3.49 -1.65 -13.20
N PHE A 133 3.86 -0.64 -12.42
CA PHE A 133 3.66 -0.64 -10.97
C PHE A 133 2.16 -0.71 -10.60
N HIS A 134 1.32 0.11 -11.24
CA HIS A 134 -0.12 0.11 -11.00
C HIS A 134 -0.78 -1.20 -11.39
N GLU A 135 -0.41 -1.74 -12.55
CA GLU A 135 -0.96 -3.01 -13.04
C GLU A 135 -0.48 -4.20 -12.21
N ALA A 136 0.81 -4.27 -11.86
CA ALA A 136 1.34 -5.27 -10.94
C ALA A 136 0.61 -5.24 -9.59
N LEU A 137 0.31 -4.06 -9.05
CA LEU A 137 -0.48 -3.93 -7.83
C LEU A 137 -1.93 -4.39 -8.02
N LYS A 138 -2.58 -4.08 -9.15
CA LYS A 138 -3.94 -4.57 -9.46
C LYS A 138 -3.96 -6.10 -9.53
N ASN A 139 -2.98 -6.71 -10.20
CA ASN A 139 -2.86 -8.16 -10.33
C ASN A 139 -2.63 -8.85 -8.98
N CYS A 140 -1.92 -8.19 -8.05
CA CYS A 140 -1.71 -8.69 -6.68
C CYS A 140 -2.93 -8.55 -5.75
N GLN A 141 -3.94 -7.75 -6.10
CA GLN A 141 -5.06 -7.46 -5.20
C GLN A 141 -6.01 -8.66 -5.04
N PRO A 142 -6.27 -9.13 -3.81
CA PRO A 142 -7.31 -10.13 -3.57
C PRO A 142 -8.70 -9.48 -3.55
N VAL A 143 -9.67 -10.07 -4.25
CA VAL A 143 -11.06 -9.62 -4.24
C VAL A 143 -11.77 -9.99 -2.92
N ILE A 144 -11.60 -11.25 -2.50
CA ILE A 144 -12.20 -11.84 -1.31
C ILE A 144 -11.09 -12.10 -0.29
N GLY A 145 -11.40 -11.87 0.99
CA GLY A 145 -10.56 -12.24 2.11
C GLY A 145 -11.28 -13.21 3.05
N LEU A 146 -10.59 -13.62 4.11
CA LEU A 146 -11.13 -14.44 5.17
C LEU A 146 -11.19 -13.64 6.46
N CYS A 147 -12.28 -13.78 7.21
CA CYS A 147 -12.46 -13.22 8.53
C CYS A 147 -12.69 -14.37 9.52
N SER A 148 -11.98 -14.37 10.64
CA SER A 148 -12.18 -15.35 11.70
C SER A 148 -13.42 -14.97 12.52
N ILE A 149 -14.45 -15.81 12.48
CA ILE A 149 -15.68 -15.65 13.27
C ILE A 149 -15.79 -16.82 14.26
N THR A 150 -15.99 -16.51 15.53
CA THR A 150 -16.20 -17.53 16.57
C THR A 150 -17.69 -17.76 16.78
N LYS A 151 -18.15 -19.02 16.60
CA LYS A 151 -19.55 -19.41 16.84
C LYS A 151 -19.58 -20.79 17.49
N GLY A 152 -20.33 -20.91 18.59
CA GLY A 152 -20.46 -22.18 19.32
C GLY A 152 -19.11 -22.77 19.77
N GLY A 153 -18.17 -21.93 20.19
CA GLY A 153 -16.84 -22.36 20.65
C GLY A 153 -15.82 -22.74 19.57
N LYS A 154 -16.19 -22.73 18.28
CA LYS A 154 -15.28 -22.97 17.15
C LYS A 154 -15.02 -21.70 16.35
N THR A 155 -13.81 -21.56 15.82
CA THR A 155 -13.41 -20.45 14.94
C THR A 155 -13.50 -20.87 13.48
N TYR A 156 -14.29 -20.14 12.70
CA TYR A 156 -14.49 -20.38 11.27
C TYR A 156 -13.80 -19.29 10.45
N GLN A 157 -13.18 -19.68 9.33
CA GLN A 157 -12.68 -18.73 8.34
C GLN A 157 -13.79 -18.41 7.35
N VAL A 158 -14.44 -17.28 7.55
CA VAL A 158 -15.61 -16.86 6.78
C VAL A 158 -15.17 -15.96 5.61
N PRO A 159 -15.56 -16.27 4.36
CA PRO A 159 -15.28 -15.41 3.20
C PRO A 159 -16.00 -14.06 3.28
N VAL A 160 -15.24 -12.97 3.06
CA VAL A 160 -15.74 -11.60 3.12
C VAL A 160 -15.24 -10.79 1.92
N PRO A 161 -16.12 -10.06 1.20
CA PRO A 161 -15.69 -9.14 0.16
C PRO A 161 -14.87 -8.01 0.77
N LEU A 162 -13.68 -7.74 0.23
CA LEU A 162 -12.80 -6.72 0.77
C LEU A 162 -13.16 -5.33 0.23
N LYS A 163 -12.99 -4.30 1.06
CA LYS A 163 -13.02 -2.89 0.61
C LYS A 163 -11.74 -2.56 -0.15
N ASP A 164 -11.78 -1.64 -1.11
CA ASP A 164 -10.64 -1.35 -1.99
C ASP A 164 -9.40 -0.86 -1.25
N ASN A 165 -9.58 -0.07 -0.18
CA ASN A 165 -8.48 0.33 0.70
C ASN A 165 -7.76 -0.87 1.32
N ARG A 166 -8.50 -1.92 1.69
CA ARG A 166 -7.95 -3.15 2.26
C ARG A 166 -7.28 -4.01 1.19
N LYS A 167 -7.87 -4.11 -0.01
CA LYS A 167 -7.26 -4.83 -1.15
C LYS A 167 -5.89 -4.24 -1.49
N ARG A 168 -5.84 -2.91 -1.68
CA ARG A 168 -4.61 -2.16 -1.97
C ARG A 168 -3.56 -2.36 -0.89
N PHE A 169 -3.96 -2.24 0.38
CA PHE A 169 -3.05 -2.45 1.52
C PHE A 169 -2.45 -3.86 1.54
N LEU A 170 -3.27 -4.90 1.32
CA LEU A 170 -2.79 -6.29 1.30
C LEU A 170 -1.78 -6.52 0.16
N ALA A 171 -2.06 -6.02 -1.05
CA ALA A 171 -1.16 -6.15 -2.19
C ALA A 171 0.21 -5.49 -1.91
N MET A 172 0.21 -4.23 -1.45
CA MET A 172 1.45 -3.53 -1.09
C MET A 172 2.21 -4.23 0.03
N LYS A 173 1.49 -4.68 1.07
CA LYS A 173 2.09 -5.39 2.21
C LYS A 173 2.74 -6.70 1.76
N TRP A 174 2.05 -7.51 0.95
CA TRP A 174 2.60 -8.78 0.47
C TRP A 174 3.85 -8.56 -0.38
N LEU A 175 3.84 -7.63 -1.34
CA LEU A 175 5.04 -7.31 -2.13
C LEU A 175 6.22 -6.91 -1.24
N ILE A 176 6.02 -5.99 -0.29
CA ILE A 176 7.09 -5.55 0.62
C ILE A 176 7.59 -6.70 1.51
N THR A 177 6.68 -7.53 2.03
CA THR A 177 7.03 -8.68 2.86
C THR A 177 7.82 -9.72 2.07
N GLU A 178 7.34 -10.14 0.89
CA GLU A 178 8.03 -11.11 0.04
C GLU A 178 9.43 -10.61 -0.35
N CYS A 179 9.58 -9.33 -0.72
CA CYS A 179 10.88 -8.76 -1.06
C CYS A 179 11.85 -8.68 0.12
N ARG A 180 11.34 -8.61 1.36
CA ARG A 180 12.17 -8.52 2.56
C ARG A 180 12.56 -9.88 3.11
N GLU A 181 11.64 -10.84 3.10
CA GLU A 181 11.83 -12.18 3.66
C GLU A 181 12.56 -13.11 2.69
N ASN A 182 12.19 -13.08 1.40
CA ASN A 182 12.63 -14.07 0.40
C ASN A 182 13.74 -13.56 -0.53
N LYS A 183 14.50 -12.55 -0.09
CA LYS A 183 15.68 -12.07 -0.85
C LYS A 183 16.95 -12.79 -0.40
N HIS A 184 17.82 -13.09 -1.36
CA HIS A 184 19.18 -13.51 -1.03
C HIS A 184 19.94 -12.35 -0.37
N ARG A 185 20.83 -12.65 0.59
CA ARG A 185 21.53 -11.63 1.40
C ARG A 185 22.34 -10.63 0.56
N ARG A 186 22.88 -11.08 -0.58
CA ARG A 186 23.66 -10.23 -1.50
C ARG A 186 22.80 -9.40 -2.45
N THR A 187 21.53 -9.74 -2.62
CA THR A 187 20.65 -9.04 -3.57
C THR A 187 20.12 -7.75 -2.96
N LEU A 188 20.26 -6.66 -3.70
CA LEU A 188 19.75 -5.36 -3.29
C LEU A 188 18.21 -5.34 -3.32
N LEU A 189 17.60 -4.57 -2.42
CA LEU A 189 16.14 -4.48 -2.35
C LEU A 189 15.50 -3.96 -3.65
N PRO A 190 16.02 -2.89 -4.31
CA PRO A 190 15.43 -2.39 -5.55
C PRO A 190 15.46 -3.41 -6.69
N GLU A 191 16.55 -4.19 -6.76
CA GLU A 191 16.69 -5.23 -7.77
C GLU A 191 15.66 -6.34 -7.57
N LYS A 192 15.49 -6.84 -6.34
CA LYS A 192 14.47 -7.85 -6.02
C LYS A 192 13.06 -7.31 -6.25
N LEU A 193 12.78 -6.09 -5.81
CA LEU A 193 11.46 -5.46 -5.98
C LEU A 193 11.11 -5.28 -7.46
N SER A 194 12.08 -4.86 -8.29
CA SER A 194 11.87 -4.76 -9.74
C SER A 194 11.55 -6.12 -10.39
N GLN A 195 12.18 -7.21 -9.94
CA GLN A 195 11.88 -8.55 -10.44
C GLN A 195 10.47 -9.00 -10.06
N GLU A 196 10.08 -8.80 -8.78
CA GLU A 196 8.75 -9.16 -8.30
C GLU A 196 7.65 -8.35 -8.98
N LEU A 197 7.86 -7.04 -9.22
CA LEU A 197 6.92 -6.22 -9.99
C LEU A 197 6.74 -6.72 -11.42
N LEU A 198 7.82 -7.07 -12.12
CA LEU A 198 7.77 -7.60 -13.48
C LEU A 198 7.16 -8.99 -13.58
N GLN A 199 7.29 -9.81 -12.53
CA GLN A 199 6.59 -11.10 -12.43
C GLN A 199 5.10 -10.89 -12.17
N ALA A 200 4.75 -10.05 -11.18
CA ALA A 200 3.36 -9.74 -10.85
C ALA A 200 2.61 -9.08 -12.01
N PHE A 201 3.29 -8.25 -12.80
CA PHE A 201 2.75 -7.68 -14.04
C PHE A 201 2.30 -8.78 -15.02
N ARG A 202 3.07 -9.87 -15.13
CA ARG A 202 2.75 -11.04 -15.96
C ARG A 202 1.83 -12.05 -15.27
N ASN A 203 1.23 -11.71 -14.13
CA ASN A 203 0.45 -12.62 -13.28
C ASN A 203 1.25 -13.83 -12.74
N GLU A 204 2.56 -13.68 -12.66
CA GLU A 204 3.47 -14.70 -12.15
C GLU A 204 4.03 -14.27 -10.78
N GLY A 205 4.72 -15.20 -10.13
CA GLY A 205 5.47 -14.93 -8.91
C GLY A 205 4.76 -15.31 -7.60
N PRO A 206 5.49 -15.23 -6.48
CA PRO A 206 5.02 -15.71 -5.18
C PRO A 206 3.85 -14.90 -4.63
N VAL A 207 3.81 -13.58 -4.88
CA VAL A 207 2.71 -12.72 -4.40
C VAL A 207 1.39 -13.09 -5.07
N VAL A 208 1.41 -13.33 -6.39
CA VAL A 208 0.22 -13.75 -7.14
C VAL A 208 -0.22 -15.15 -6.71
N LYS A 209 0.73 -16.06 -6.48
CA LYS A 209 0.43 -17.38 -5.88
C LYS A 209 -0.26 -17.24 -4.52
N LYS A 210 0.19 -16.33 -3.66
CA LYS A 210 -0.42 -16.04 -2.35
C LYS A 210 -1.87 -15.55 -2.46
N LYS A 211 -2.15 -14.67 -3.44
CA LYS A 211 -3.52 -14.28 -3.80
C LYS A 211 -4.38 -15.49 -4.17
N HIS A 212 -3.88 -16.37 -5.05
CA HIS A 212 -4.60 -17.56 -5.48
C HIS A 212 -4.86 -18.55 -4.34
N VAL A 213 -3.89 -18.76 -3.45
CA VAL A 213 -4.08 -19.60 -2.25
C VAL A 213 -5.19 -19.04 -1.36
N LEU A 214 -5.24 -17.72 -1.15
CA LEU A 214 -6.31 -17.09 -0.38
C LEU A 214 -7.68 -17.28 -1.04
N HIS A 215 -7.75 -17.16 -2.37
CA HIS A 215 -9.01 -17.38 -3.12
C HIS A 215 -9.47 -18.83 -3.06
N LYS A 216 -8.58 -19.80 -3.24
CA LYS A 216 -8.89 -21.24 -3.08
C LYS A 216 -9.42 -21.52 -1.67
N MET A 217 -8.77 -20.98 -0.65
CA MET A 217 -9.20 -21.15 0.74
C MET A 217 -10.56 -20.49 1.02
N ALA A 218 -10.85 -19.34 0.39
CA ALA A 218 -12.15 -18.70 0.48
C ALA A 218 -13.24 -19.51 -0.24
N GLU A 219 -12.94 -20.08 -1.40
CA GLU A 219 -13.84 -20.94 -2.15
C GLU A 219 -14.19 -22.23 -1.39
N SER A 220 -13.19 -22.90 -0.80
CA SER A 220 -13.42 -24.08 0.05
C SER A 220 -14.36 -23.79 1.22
N ASN A 221 -14.32 -22.56 1.76
CA ASN A 221 -15.12 -22.12 2.90
C ASN A 221 -16.40 -21.36 2.50
N ARG A 222 -16.83 -21.43 1.22
CA ARG A 222 -18.00 -20.69 0.73
C ARG A 222 -19.28 -20.94 1.54
N ALA A 223 -19.44 -22.14 2.09
CA ALA A 223 -20.62 -22.53 2.87
C ALA A 223 -20.77 -21.66 4.14
N TYR A 224 -19.68 -21.18 4.73
CA TYR A 224 -19.72 -20.37 5.95
C TYR A 224 -20.08 -18.90 5.70
N ALA A 225 -20.34 -18.49 4.46
CA ALA A 225 -20.69 -17.11 4.13
C ALA A 225 -21.93 -16.60 4.89
N HIS A 226 -22.87 -17.48 5.25
CA HIS A 226 -24.07 -17.16 6.02
C HIS A 226 -23.79 -16.81 7.50
N PHE A 227 -22.58 -17.05 8.00
CA PHE A 227 -22.18 -16.57 9.34
C PHE A 227 -21.91 -15.07 9.39
N ARG A 228 -22.00 -14.37 8.25
CA ARG A 228 -21.88 -12.92 8.16
C ARG A 228 -23.21 -12.24 8.51
N TRP A 229 -23.18 -11.26 9.42
CA TRP A 229 -24.37 -10.52 9.88
C TRP A 229 -24.37 -9.04 9.45
N TRP A 230 -23.57 -8.68 8.46
CA TRP A 230 -23.46 -7.32 7.90
C TRP A 230 -23.51 -7.34 6.37
#